data_AF-A0A8E2BE80-F1
#
_entry.id   AF-A0A8E2BE80-F1
#
_cell.length_a   1.000
_cell.length_b   1.000
_cell.length_c   1.000
_cell.angle_alpha   90.00
_cell.angle_beta   90.00
_cell.angle_gamma   90.00
#
_symmetry.space_group_name_H-M   'P 1'
#
loop_
_entity.id
_entity.type
_entity.pdbx_description
1 polymer ?
#
loop_
_entity_poly.entity_id
_entity_poly.type
_entity_poly.pdbx_seq_one_letter_code
_entity_poly.pdbx_strand_id
1 'polypeptide(L)'
;MSNGETRALDLPAAIGRRYPNQGEHGATLRTALEGAYRTFLDAGLGDRDALQKLCSPQDAVYWQQLSEVLLADQLQKHSLAAIHPRTGPDLLVDQDGTRIWIEIVTPEPTNIPEAWLAPGLGVVRAFPHEALLLRWTAAIAAKASVLLGNEERPGYLGNGVVGAADAYVVAVNGRLLRSADGVFPELNGISQFPFAVEATFGVGPMQVHIDRETLKAVGSDHQERFHIPKPNGASVSAYTFLDPAFAAVSAIWAVDVDESVLLGRVQPMAVVHNPLATNPIPTGLLPAQVEYRAVDKGDHFQLGHLDGRLAEVRQA
;
A
#
# COMPACT_ATOMS: atom_id res chain seq x y z
N MET A 1 -5.86 9.09 -45.91
CA MET A 1 -4.87 8.44 -45.04
C MET A 1 -4.19 9.54 -44.25
N SER A 2 -4.66 9.80 -43.03
CA SER A 2 -4.09 10.82 -42.14
C SER A 2 -2.98 10.15 -41.34
N ASN A 3 -1.73 10.55 -41.58
CA ASN A 3 -0.61 10.18 -40.73
C ASN A 3 -0.83 10.83 -39.37
N GLY A 4 -1.24 10.03 -38.37
CA GLY A 4 -1.29 10.48 -36.99
C GLY A 4 0.12 10.80 -36.52
N GLU A 5 0.46 12.07 -36.42
CA GLU A 5 1.65 12.55 -35.71
C GLU A 5 1.64 11.95 -34.31
N THR A 6 2.60 11.08 -34.03
CA THR A 6 2.88 10.63 -32.66
C THR A 6 3.43 11.84 -31.91
N ARG A 7 2.53 12.61 -31.29
CA ARG A 7 2.91 13.73 -30.44
C ARG A 7 3.82 13.18 -29.34
N ALA A 8 5.08 13.62 -29.32
CA ALA A 8 6.02 13.23 -28.27
C ALA A 8 5.38 13.49 -26.90
N LEU A 9 5.49 12.50 -26.00
CA LEU A 9 4.96 12.62 -24.65
C LEU A 9 5.71 13.76 -23.93
N ASP A 10 4.97 14.81 -23.59
CA ASP A 10 5.49 16.00 -22.92
C ASP A 10 5.07 15.95 -21.45
N LEU A 11 6.04 15.55 -20.61
CA LEU A 11 5.88 15.37 -19.18
C LEU A 11 5.52 16.69 -18.46
N PRO A 12 6.23 17.82 -18.67
CA PRO A 12 5.80 19.13 -18.17
C PRO A 12 4.35 19.47 -18.54
N ALA A 13 3.94 19.25 -19.80
CA ALA A 13 2.57 19.54 -20.20
C ALA A 13 1.54 18.60 -19.55
N ALA A 14 1.88 17.32 -19.33
CA ALA A 14 1.00 16.38 -18.64
C ALA A 14 0.84 16.75 -17.15
N ILE A 15 1.94 17.05 -16.47
CA ILE A 15 1.94 17.54 -15.08
C ILE A 15 1.12 18.84 -14.98
N GLY A 16 1.31 19.78 -15.92
CA GLY A 16 0.57 21.05 -15.95
C GLY A 16 -0.94 20.88 -16.11
N ARG A 17 -1.39 19.90 -16.91
CA ARG A 17 -2.82 19.57 -17.05
C ARG A 17 -3.41 18.99 -15.77
N ARG A 18 -2.67 18.12 -15.08
CA ARG A 18 -3.13 17.45 -13.85
C ARG A 18 -3.09 18.38 -12.63
N TYR A 19 -2.11 19.27 -12.57
CA TYR A 19 -1.92 20.24 -11.47
C TYR A 19 -1.96 21.68 -12.01
N PRO A 20 -3.16 22.22 -12.33
CA PRO A 20 -3.32 23.48 -13.04
C PRO A 20 -3.09 24.75 -12.21
N ASN A 21 -2.88 24.64 -10.90
CA ASN A 21 -2.70 25.79 -10.00
C ASN A 21 -1.46 26.62 -10.40
N GLN A 22 -1.66 27.86 -10.83
CA GLN A 22 -0.57 28.73 -11.32
C GLN A 22 0.17 29.51 -10.21
N GLY A 23 -0.28 29.40 -8.95
CA GLY A 23 0.40 30.02 -7.82
C GLY A 23 1.75 29.36 -7.51
N GLU A 24 2.53 30.00 -6.62
CA GLU A 24 3.86 29.53 -6.20
C GLU A 24 3.83 28.08 -5.72
N HIS A 25 2.86 27.71 -4.88
CA HIS A 25 2.70 26.34 -4.40
C HIS A 25 2.52 25.33 -5.54
N GLY A 26 1.70 25.67 -6.56
CA GLY A 26 1.50 24.82 -7.72
C GLY A 26 2.76 24.70 -8.58
N ALA A 27 3.52 25.79 -8.75
CA ALA A 27 4.80 25.75 -9.45
C ALA A 27 5.83 24.86 -8.73
N THR A 28 5.96 25.00 -7.40
CA THR A 28 6.85 24.17 -6.58
C THR A 28 6.50 22.69 -6.71
N LEU A 29 5.20 22.36 -6.63
CA LEU A 29 4.74 20.98 -6.77
C LEU A 29 5.09 20.38 -8.15
N ARG A 30 4.82 21.12 -9.24
CA ARG A 30 5.14 20.65 -10.58
C ARG A 30 6.63 20.43 -10.79
N THR A 31 7.47 21.31 -10.29
CA THR A 31 8.93 21.16 -10.33
C THR A 31 9.39 19.93 -9.54
N ALA A 32 8.83 19.71 -8.34
CA ALA A 32 9.16 18.54 -7.53
C ALA A 32 8.75 17.23 -8.22
N LEU A 33 7.55 17.19 -8.82
CA LEU A 33 7.08 16.05 -9.60
C LEU A 33 7.96 15.79 -10.82
N GLU A 34 8.28 16.83 -11.61
CA GLU A 34 9.14 16.67 -12.77
C GLU A 34 10.52 16.12 -12.37
N GLY A 35 11.11 16.64 -11.27
CA GLY A 35 12.38 16.15 -10.74
C GLY A 35 12.31 14.68 -10.32
N ALA A 36 11.27 14.28 -9.59
CA ALA A 36 11.07 12.91 -9.16
C ALA A 36 10.87 11.96 -10.36
N TYR A 37 10.09 12.38 -11.35
CA TYR A 37 9.83 11.59 -12.56
C TYR A 37 11.10 11.38 -13.37
N ARG A 38 11.89 12.43 -13.57
CA ARG A 38 13.18 12.33 -14.26
C ARG A 38 14.14 11.43 -13.52
N THR A 39 14.29 11.61 -12.21
CA THR A 39 15.13 10.75 -11.38
C THR A 39 14.76 9.28 -11.52
N PHE A 40 13.47 8.96 -11.44
CA PHE A 40 12.95 7.60 -11.59
C PHE A 40 13.19 7.02 -12.99
N LEU A 41 12.89 7.78 -14.05
CA LEU A 41 13.04 7.33 -15.44
C LEU A 41 14.52 7.20 -15.84
N ASP A 42 15.36 8.17 -15.47
CA ASP A 42 16.79 8.19 -15.79
C ASP A 42 17.54 7.08 -15.05
N ALA A 43 17.09 6.71 -13.84
CA ALA A 43 17.59 5.55 -13.11
C ALA A 43 17.09 4.20 -13.69
N GLY A 44 16.20 4.23 -14.68
CA GLY A 44 15.64 3.02 -15.29
C GLY A 44 14.73 2.24 -14.34
N LEU A 45 14.08 2.92 -13.38
CA LEU A 45 13.23 2.28 -12.37
C LEU A 45 11.80 2.01 -12.84
N GLY A 46 11.42 2.55 -13.99
CA GLY A 46 10.13 2.29 -14.62
C GLY A 46 10.24 1.27 -15.76
N ASP A 47 9.13 0.58 -16.04
CA ASP A 47 9.03 -0.21 -17.26
C ASP A 47 9.00 0.67 -18.51
N ARG A 48 9.02 0.03 -19.69
CA ARG A 48 9.04 0.73 -20.99
C ARG A 48 7.87 1.70 -21.21
N ASP A 49 6.76 1.50 -20.49
CA ASP A 49 5.52 2.27 -20.64
C ASP A 49 5.36 3.30 -19.50
N ALA A 50 6.33 3.41 -18.57
CA ALA A 50 6.25 4.28 -17.40
C ALA A 50 6.03 5.76 -17.75
N LEU A 51 6.73 6.28 -18.76
CA LEU A 51 6.51 7.66 -19.24
C LEU A 51 5.08 7.87 -19.74
N GLN A 52 4.52 6.89 -20.47
CA GLN A 52 3.16 6.95 -20.97
C GLN A 52 2.15 6.91 -19.81
N LYS A 53 2.38 6.06 -18.81
CA LYS A 53 1.53 5.94 -17.63
C LYS A 53 1.55 7.21 -16.77
N LEU A 54 2.73 7.82 -16.56
CA LEU A 54 2.87 9.12 -15.88
C LEU A 54 2.19 10.27 -16.65
N CYS A 55 2.08 10.16 -17.97
CA CYS A 55 1.35 11.12 -18.80
C CYS A 55 -0.16 10.84 -18.90
N SER A 56 -0.66 9.75 -18.30
CA SER A 56 -2.03 9.29 -18.48
C SER A 56 -3.04 10.24 -17.82
N PRO A 57 -4.15 10.58 -18.52
CA PRO A 57 -5.26 11.29 -17.89
C PRO A 57 -6.10 10.37 -16.99
N GLN A 58 -5.92 9.05 -17.07
CA GLN A 58 -6.67 8.09 -16.27
C GLN A 58 -6.02 7.96 -14.89
N ASP A 59 -6.77 8.26 -13.83
CA ASP A 59 -6.25 8.30 -12.46
C ASP A 59 -5.68 6.98 -11.98
N ALA A 60 -6.36 5.84 -12.24
CA ALA A 60 -5.85 4.53 -11.83
C ALA A 60 -4.45 4.25 -12.42
N VAL A 61 -4.27 4.51 -13.72
CA VAL A 61 -3.01 4.31 -14.43
C VAL A 61 -1.92 5.25 -13.91
N TYR A 62 -2.25 6.53 -13.76
CA TYR A 62 -1.33 7.54 -13.27
C TYR A 62 -0.89 7.26 -11.84
N TRP A 63 -1.83 6.99 -10.94
CA TRP A 63 -1.55 6.81 -9.51
C TRP A 63 -0.83 5.50 -9.21
N GLN A 64 -1.07 4.44 -9.99
CA GLN A 64 -0.25 3.25 -9.93
C GLN A 64 1.22 3.59 -10.23
N GLN A 65 1.49 4.25 -11.37
CA GLN A 65 2.86 4.59 -11.75
C GLN A 65 3.50 5.63 -10.84
N LEU A 66 2.73 6.63 -10.37
CA LEU A 66 3.22 7.61 -9.40
C LEU A 66 3.57 6.92 -8.08
N SER A 67 2.81 5.92 -7.63
CA SER A 67 3.16 5.19 -6.40
C SER A 67 4.50 4.47 -6.51
N GLU A 68 4.84 3.91 -7.68
CA GLU A 68 6.19 3.36 -7.94
C GLU A 68 7.27 4.44 -7.82
N VAL A 69 7.06 5.62 -8.42
CA VAL A 69 7.97 6.76 -8.29
C VAL A 69 8.16 7.17 -6.82
N LEU A 70 7.05 7.36 -6.09
CA LEU A 70 7.09 7.85 -4.71
C LEU A 70 7.77 6.84 -3.78
N LEU A 71 7.48 5.55 -3.93
CA LEU A 71 8.11 4.53 -3.08
C LEU A 71 9.58 4.29 -3.44
N ALA A 72 9.95 4.39 -4.72
CA ALA A 72 11.36 4.40 -5.11
C ALA A 72 12.12 5.60 -4.51
N ASP A 73 11.53 6.81 -4.54
CA ASP A 73 12.08 8.00 -3.90
C ASP A 73 12.23 7.81 -2.37
N GLN A 74 11.24 7.21 -1.70
CA GLN A 74 11.35 6.89 -0.27
C GLN A 74 12.48 5.89 0.01
N LEU A 75 12.61 4.82 -0.77
CA LEU A 75 13.70 3.85 -0.62
C LEU A 75 15.06 4.55 -0.78
N GLN A 76 15.22 5.36 -1.82
CA GLN A 76 16.46 6.10 -2.09
C GLN A 76 16.82 7.07 -0.97
N LYS A 77 15.85 7.86 -0.46
CA LYS A 77 16.04 8.78 0.68
C LYS A 77 16.50 8.07 1.95
N HIS A 78 16.22 6.79 2.07
CA HIS A 78 16.55 5.96 3.21
C HIS A 78 17.66 4.94 2.94
N SER A 79 18.47 5.21 1.91
CA SER A 79 19.67 4.45 1.51
C SER A 79 19.39 3.00 1.11
N LEU A 80 18.18 2.72 0.61
CA LEU A 80 17.82 1.43 0.03
C LEU A 80 17.86 1.57 -1.49
N ALA A 81 18.95 1.11 -2.10
CA ALA A 81 19.12 1.15 -3.54
C ALA A 81 18.19 0.12 -4.20
N ALA A 82 17.15 0.62 -4.87
CA ALA A 82 16.25 -0.20 -5.66
C ALA A 82 16.69 -0.24 -7.12
N ILE A 83 16.37 -1.34 -7.80
CA ILE A 83 16.42 -1.47 -9.26
C ILE A 83 15.07 -1.96 -9.78
N HIS A 84 14.76 -1.67 -11.04
CA HIS A 84 13.63 -2.30 -11.72
C HIS A 84 14.12 -3.57 -12.43
N PRO A 85 13.59 -4.75 -12.06
CA PRO A 85 13.94 -5.99 -12.72
C PRO A 85 13.26 -6.08 -14.09
N ARG A 86 13.92 -6.72 -15.06
CA ARG A 86 13.33 -6.93 -16.40
C ARG A 86 12.04 -7.78 -16.37
N THR A 87 11.87 -8.61 -15.34
CA THR A 87 10.73 -9.51 -15.16
C THR A 87 10.48 -9.68 -13.68
N GLY A 88 9.22 -9.65 -13.28
CA GLY A 88 8.81 -9.83 -11.89
C GLY A 88 8.24 -8.55 -11.29
N PRO A 89 8.37 -8.42 -9.95
CA PRO A 89 7.88 -7.27 -9.21
C PRO A 89 8.47 -5.92 -9.60
N ASP A 90 7.80 -4.86 -9.18
CA ASP A 90 8.12 -3.49 -9.62
C ASP A 90 9.52 -3.04 -9.22
N LEU A 91 9.96 -3.39 -8.01
CA LEU A 91 11.28 -3.04 -7.48
C LEU A 91 11.98 -4.24 -6.83
N LEU A 92 13.30 -4.25 -6.91
CA LEU A 92 14.18 -5.16 -6.20
C LEU A 92 15.22 -4.37 -5.41
N VAL A 93 15.34 -4.66 -4.12
CA VAL A 93 16.38 -4.13 -3.23
C VAL A 93 17.30 -5.27 -2.81
N ASP A 94 18.62 -5.03 -2.84
CA ASP A 94 19.59 -5.91 -2.21
C ASP A 94 20.05 -5.26 -0.90
N GLN A 95 19.78 -5.92 0.22
CA GLN A 95 20.22 -5.48 1.54
C GLN A 95 21.08 -6.59 2.16
N ASP A 96 22.38 -6.32 2.26
CA ASP A 96 23.35 -7.23 2.88
C ASP A 96 23.30 -8.66 2.31
N GLY A 97 23.10 -8.79 0.99
CA GLY A 97 23.00 -10.07 0.29
C GLY A 97 21.61 -10.72 0.34
N THR A 98 20.64 -10.08 1.00
CA THR A 98 19.23 -10.49 0.97
C THR A 98 18.52 -9.72 -0.14
N ARG A 99 17.98 -10.46 -1.11
CA ARG A 99 17.13 -9.90 -2.17
C ARG A 99 15.71 -9.73 -1.67
N ILE A 100 15.18 -8.52 -1.81
CA ILE A 100 13.87 -8.12 -1.31
C ILE A 100 13.08 -7.55 -2.48
N TRP A 101 12.10 -8.32 -2.94
CA TRP A 101 11.21 -7.92 -4.00
C TRP A 101 10.06 -7.10 -3.43
N ILE A 102 9.71 -5.99 -4.09
CA ILE A 102 8.61 -5.13 -3.69
C ILE A 102 7.65 -5.01 -4.87
N GLU A 103 6.44 -5.53 -4.68
CA GLU A 103 5.34 -5.43 -5.63
C GLU A 103 4.38 -4.33 -5.14
N ILE A 104 4.21 -3.30 -5.95
CA ILE A 104 3.46 -2.09 -5.62
C ILE A 104 2.06 -2.18 -6.23
N VAL A 105 1.05 -1.82 -5.45
CA VAL A 105 -0.34 -1.78 -5.90
C VAL A 105 -1.06 -0.56 -5.34
N THR A 106 -1.80 0.12 -6.22
CA THR A 106 -2.73 1.20 -5.84
C THR A 106 -4.15 0.74 -6.15
N PRO A 107 -4.90 0.22 -5.16
CA PRO A 107 -6.21 -0.37 -5.42
C PRO A 107 -7.19 0.68 -5.94
N GLU A 108 -7.91 0.33 -7.01
CA GLU A 108 -8.97 1.18 -7.54
C GLU A 108 -10.18 1.23 -6.59
N PRO A 109 -10.93 2.35 -6.57
CA PRO A 109 -12.07 2.55 -5.67
C PRO A 109 -13.35 1.84 -6.14
N THR A 110 -13.22 0.59 -6.63
CA THR A 110 -14.38 -0.21 -7.08
C THR A 110 -15.32 -0.50 -5.91
N ASN A 111 -16.61 -0.23 -6.09
CA ASN A 111 -17.66 -0.40 -5.06
C ASN A 111 -17.45 0.44 -3.80
N ILE A 112 -16.62 1.49 -3.86
CA ILE A 112 -16.57 2.51 -2.81
C ILE A 112 -17.67 3.55 -3.09
N PRO A 113 -18.48 3.95 -2.09
CA PRO A 113 -19.53 4.94 -2.30
C PRO A 113 -18.98 6.27 -2.84
N GLU A 114 -19.63 6.84 -3.85
CA GLU A 114 -19.25 8.15 -4.41
C GLU A 114 -19.29 9.25 -3.35
N ALA A 115 -20.29 9.23 -2.46
CA ALA A 115 -20.42 10.15 -1.33
C ALA A 115 -19.23 10.08 -0.34
N TRP A 116 -18.44 9.00 -0.36
CA TRP A 116 -17.18 8.93 0.36
C TRP A 116 -16.04 9.59 -0.42
N LEU A 117 -15.88 9.26 -1.71
CA LEU A 117 -14.77 9.73 -2.54
C LEU A 117 -14.85 11.25 -2.81
N ALA A 118 -16.02 11.73 -3.19
CA ALA A 118 -16.31 13.14 -3.51
C ALA A 118 -17.46 13.65 -2.61
N PRO A 119 -17.21 13.86 -1.31
CA PRO A 119 -18.22 14.30 -0.37
C PRO A 119 -18.68 15.73 -0.68
N GLY A 120 -19.98 15.97 -0.63
CA GLY A 120 -20.53 17.33 -0.64
C GLY A 120 -20.09 18.14 0.58
N LEU A 121 -19.85 19.44 0.40
CA LEU A 121 -19.49 20.35 1.49
C LEU A 121 -20.58 20.34 2.57
N GLY A 122 -20.17 20.15 3.82
CA GLY A 122 -21.08 20.15 4.99
C GLY A 122 -21.93 18.87 5.14
N VAL A 123 -21.68 17.82 4.35
CA VAL A 123 -22.43 16.57 4.42
C VAL A 123 -21.76 15.58 5.38
N VAL A 124 -22.54 15.06 6.34
CA VAL A 124 -22.14 13.94 7.19
C VAL A 124 -22.16 12.66 6.34
N ARG A 125 -21.10 11.86 6.42
CA ARG A 125 -20.95 10.63 5.65
C ARG A 125 -20.65 9.45 6.57
N ALA A 126 -21.07 8.26 6.12
CA ALA A 126 -20.63 7.01 6.74
C ALA A 126 -19.21 6.68 6.26
N PHE A 127 -18.41 6.13 7.15
CA PHE A 127 -17.12 5.53 6.79
C PHE A 127 -17.37 4.16 6.13
N PRO A 128 -17.04 3.94 4.85
CA PRO A 128 -17.35 2.70 4.14
C PRO A 128 -16.31 1.61 4.45
N HIS A 129 -16.14 1.32 5.74
CA HIS A 129 -15.10 0.44 6.27
C HIS A 129 -14.98 -0.89 5.51
N GLU A 130 -16.08 -1.63 5.37
CA GLU A 130 -16.07 -2.94 4.70
C GLU A 130 -15.65 -2.85 3.23
N ALA A 131 -16.10 -1.81 2.52
CA ALA A 131 -15.78 -1.62 1.12
C ALA A 131 -14.27 -1.32 0.95
N LEU A 132 -13.71 -0.47 1.81
CA LEU A 132 -12.27 -0.16 1.84
C LEU A 132 -11.46 -1.41 2.19
N LEU A 133 -11.83 -2.12 3.26
CA LEU A 133 -11.14 -3.34 3.69
C LEU A 133 -11.19 -4.44 2.61
N LEU A 134 -12.28 -4.55 1.85
CA LEU A 134 -12.39 -5.45 0.69
C LEU A 134 -11.47 -5.05 -0.46
N ARG A 135 -11.10 -3.77 -0.62
CA ARG A 135 -10.10 -3.33 -1.61
C ARG A 135 -8.69 -3.71 -1.17
N TRP A 136 -8.36 -3.47 0.10
CA TRP A 136 -7.07 -3.89 0.68
C TRP A 136 -6.87 -5.40 0.60
N THR A 137 -7.85 -6.17 1.08
CA THR A 137 -7.78 -7.64 1.08
C THR A 137 -7.66 -8.20 -0.33
N ALA A 138 -8.42 -7.64 -1.29
CA ALA A 138 -8.34 -8.06 -2.69
C ALA A 138 -6.98 -7.73 -3.33
N ALA A 139 -6.39 -6.57 -3.03
CA ALA A 139 -5.08 -6.20 -3.57
C ALA A 139 -3.98 -7.12 -3.05
N ILE A 140 -3.96 -7.37 -1.74
CA ILE A 140 -3.00 -8.27 -1.08
C ILE A 140 -3.13 -9.68 -1.66
N ALA A 141 -4.36 -10.22 -1.71
CA ALA A 141 -4.62 -11.56 -2.24
C ALA A 141 -4.22 -11.68 -3.73
N ALA A 142 -4.50 -10.66 -4.54
CA ALA A 142 -4.12 -10.65 -5.95
C ALA A 142 -2.60 -10.71 -6.11
N LYS A 143 -1.84 -9.89 -5.37
CA LYS A 143 -0.37 -9.89 -5.46
C LYS A 143 0.26 -11.15 -4.88
N ALA A 144 -0.28 -11.69 -3.80
CA ALA A 144 0.12 -13.01 -3.29
C ALA A 144 -0.15 -14.12 -4.32
N SER A 145 -1.28 -14.07 -5.03
CA SER A 145 -1.59 -15.02 -6.09
C SER A 145 -0.64 -14.91 -7.29
N VAL A 146 -0.16 -13.72 -7.64
CA VAL A 146 0.88 -13.58 -8.69
C VAL A 146 2.21 -14.20 -8.22
N LEU A 147 2.59 -14.03 -6.95
CA LEU A 147 3.78 -14.65 -6.38
C LEU A 147 3.69 -16.18 -6.38
N LEU A 148 2.59 -16.72 -5.85
CA LEU A 148 2.40 -18.16 -5.63
C LEU A 148 2.02 -18.91 -6.92
N GLY A 149 1.22 -18.26 -7.77
CA GLY A 149 0.59 -18.88 -8.94
C GLY A 149 -0.72 -19.57 -8.59
N ASN A 150 -1.18 -20.40 -9.53
CA ASN A 150 -2.31 -21.30 -9.37
C ASN A 150 -2.02 -22.62 -10.10
N GLU A 151 -2.99 -23.55 -10.11
CA GLU A 151 -2.84 -24.87 -10.74
C GLU A 151 -2.53 -24.78 -12.24
N GLU A 152 -3.00 -23.75 -12.93
CA GLU A 152 -2.83 -23.57 -14.37
C GLU A 152 -1.55 -22.81 -14.74
N ARG A 153 -1.07 -21.94 -13.86
CA ARG A 153 0.07 -21.06 -14.12
C ARG A 153 0.95 -20.90 -12.88
N PRO A 154 2.23 -21.30 -12.94
CA PRO A 154 3.18 -21.01 -11.85
C PRO A 154 3.34 -19.51 -11.66
N GLY A 155 3.43 -19.08 -10.40
CA GLY A 155 3.68 -17.69 -10.03
C GLY A 155 5.14 -17.29 -10.15
N TYR A 156 5.50 -16.11 -9.65
CA TYR A 156 6.90 -15.66 -9.64
C TYR A 156 7.83 -16.62 -8.90
N LEU A 157 7.37 -17.23 -7.80
CA LEU A 157 8.15 -18.21 -7.05
C LEU A 157 8.35 -19.50 -7.86
N GLY A 158 7.26 -20.03 -8.43
CA GLY A 158 7.29 -21.26 -9.24
C GLY A 158 8.12 -21.13 -10.53
N ASN A 159 8.21 -19.93 -11.10
CA ASN A 159 9.02 -19.64 -12.28
C ASN A 159 10.48 -19.25 -11.95
N GLY A 160 10.84 -19.17 -10.67
CA GLY A 160 12.18 -18.73 -10.24
C GLY A 160 12.49 -17.25 -10.52
N VAL A 161 11.47 -16.43 -10.77
CA VAL A 161 11.60 -14.97 -10.86
C VAL A 161 11.93 -14.41 -9.49
N VAL A 162 11.18 -14.84 -8.47
CA VAL A 162 11.50 -14.64 -7.07
C VAL A 162 12.14 -15.93 -6.56
N GLY A 163 13.35 -15.85 -6.03
CA GLY A 163 14.07 -17.01 -5.51
C GLY A 163 13.47 -17.52 -4.19
N ALA A 164 13.68 -18.80 -3.89
CA ALA A 164 13.16 -19.44 -2.67
C ALA A 164 13.73 -18.86 -1.36
N ALA A 165 14.88 -18.17 -1.42
CA ALA A 165 15.50 -17.48 -0.29
C ALA A 165 15.27 -15.95 -0.32
N ASP A 166 14.56 -15.44 -1.33
CA ASP A 166 14.30 -14.01 -1.46
C ASP A 166 13.09 -13.63 -0.59
N ALA A 167 13.10 -12.42 -0.05
CA ALA A 167 11.94 -11.84 0.62
C ALA A 167 10.99 -11.19 -0.41
N TYR A 168 9.71 -11.17 -0.08
CA TYR A 168 8.67 -10.59 -0.93
C TYR A 168 7.75 -9.69 -0.13
N VAL A 169 7.64 -8.43 -0.54
CA VAL A 169 6.83 -7.40 0.10
C VAL A 169 5.75 -6.95 -0.87
N VAL A 170 4.52 -6.85 -0.37
CA VAL A 170 3.44 -6.18 -1.10
C VAL A 170 3.30 -4.77 -0.54
N ALA A 171 3.60 -3.76 -1.35
CA ALA A 171 3.36 -2.37 -1.00
C ALA A 171 1.99 -1.93 -1.51
N VAL A 172 1.09 -1.57 -0.59
CA VAL A 172 -0.28 -1.16 -0.94
C VAL A 172 -0.43 0.34 -0.67
N ASN A 173 -0.63 1.13 -1.72
CA ASN A 173 -0.93 2.56 -1.60
C ASN A 173 -2.44 2.81 -1.57
N GLY A 174 -2.96 3.26 -0.42
CA GLY A 174 -4.38 3.58 -0.21
C GLY A 174 -4.88 4.85 -0.90
N ARG A 175 -4.03 5.59 -1.62
CA ARG A 175 -4.31 6.95 -2.13
C ARG A 175 -5.64 7.11 -2.89
N LEU A 176 -6.03 6.14 -3.71
CA LEU A 176 -7.28 6.21 -4.49
C LEU A 176 -8.54 5.89 -3.66
N LEU A 177 -8.37 5.39 -2.44
CA LEU A 177 -9.45 4.99 -1.55
C LEU A 177 -9.83 6.08 -0.53
N ARG A 178 -9.07 7.17 -0.49
CA ARG A 178 -9.29 8.31 0.40
C ARG A 178 -10.62 9.02 0.10
N SER A 179 -11.10 9.75 1.11
CA SER A 179 -12.20 10.71 0.95
C SER A 179 -11.72 12.07 0.41
N ALA A 180 -12.67 12.92 0.01
CA ALA A 180 -12.43 14.33 -0.34
C ALA A 180 -11.36 14.50 -1.44
N ASP A 181 -11.50 13.75 -2.54
CA ASP A 181 -10.54 13.74 -3.66
C ASP A 181 -9.10 13.40 -3.24
N GLY A 182 -8.96 12.79 -2.06
CA GLY A 182 -7.72 12.36 -1.45
C GLY A 182 -6.92 13.41 -0.71
N VAL A 183 -7.58 14.45 -0.20
CA VAL A 183 -6.96 15.49 0.64
C VAL A 183 -6.42 14.92 1.95
N PHE A 184 -7.11 13.95 2.56
CA PHE A 184 -6.75 13.41 3.87
C PHE A 184 -6.33 11.94 3.78
N PRO A 185 -5.20 11.56 4.38
CA PRO A 185 -4.79 10.17 4.46
C PRO A 185 -5.74 9.35 5.36
N GLU A 186 -6.04 8.12 4.93
CA GLU A 186 -7.00 7.19 5.52
C GLU A 186 -6.37 5.78 5.61
N LEU A 187 -5.18 5.68 6.23
CA LEU A 187 -4.45 4.42 6.36
C LEU A 187 -5.12 3.46 7.38
N ASN A 188 -5.78 4.01 8.40
CA ASN A 188 -6.33 3.24 9.51
C ASN A 188 -7.81 2.89 9.30
N GLY A 189 -8.17 1.66 9.67
CA GLY A 189 -9.54 1.18 9.69
C GLY A 189 -10.25 1.47 11.03
N ILE A 190 -11.41 0.85 11.21
CA ILE A 190 -12.26 1.06 12.39
C ILE A 190 -11.66 0.46 13.68
N SER A 191 -10.74 -0.49 13.57
CA SER A 191 -9.98 -1.05 14.69
C SER A 191 -8.96 -0.07 15.28
N GLN A 192 -8.73 1.07 14.61
CA GLN A 192 -7.62 2.01 14.84
C GLN A 192 -6.24 1.49 14.42
N PHE A 193 -6.17 0.28 13.85
CA PHE A 193 -4.98 -0.21 13.15
C PHE A 193 -5.04 0.11 11.66
N PRO A 194 -3.89 0.09 10.94
CA PRO A 194 -3.87 0.15 9.49
C PRO A 194 -4.78 -0.90 8.86
N PHE A 195 -5.41 -0.58 7.72
CA PHE A 195 -6.20 -1.57 6.96
C PHE A 195 -5.44 -2.84 6.63
N ALA A 196 -4.11 -2.77 6.46
CA ALA A 196 -3.28 -3.94 6.28
C ALA A 196 -3.33 -4.90 7.48
N VAL A 197 -3.31 -4.39 8.72
CA VAL A 197 -3.44 -5.22 9.93
C VAL A 197 -4.80 -5.90 9.96
N GLU A 198 -5.88 -5.16 9.70
CA GLU A 198 -7.23 -5.72 9.66
C GLU A 198 -7.39 -6.78 8.56
N ALA A 199 -6.76 -6.57 7.39
CA ALA A 199 -6.84 -7.47 6.24
C ALA A 199 -5.98 -8.73 6.38
N THR A 200 -4.94 -8.72 7.23
CA THR A 200 -4.02 -9.86 7.38
C THR A 200 -4.21 -10.63 8.68
N PHE A 201 -4.70 -9.99 9.74
CA PHE A 201 -4.88 -10.61 11.06
C PHE A 201 -6.36 -10.71 11.50
N GLY A 202 -7.29 -10.17 10.70
CA GLY A 202 -8.72 -10.23 11.00
C GLY A 202 -9.10 -9.43 12.24
N VAL A 203 -8.37 -8.36 12.54
CA VAL A 203 -8.64 -7.49 13.69
C VAL A 203 -9.84 -6.59 13.37
N GLY A 204 -10.89 -6.70 14.17
CA GLY A 204 -12.12 -5.91 14.06
C GLY A 204 -12.15 -4.69 14.99
N PRO A 205 -13.30 -4.02 15.16
CA PRO A 205 -13.47 -2.88 16.06
C PRO A 205 -13.19 -3.23 17.53
N MET A 206 -12.82 -2.22 18.32
CA MET A 206 -12.72 -2.36 19.78
C MET A 206 -14.09 -2.67 20.39
N GLN A 207 -14.14 -3.62 21.32
CA GLN A 207 -15.31 -4.00 22.08
C GLN A 207 -15.03 -3.94 23.59
N VAL A 208 -16.09 -3.72 24.37
CA VAL A 208 -16.04 -3.74 25.83
C VAL A 208 -16.89 -4.90 26.31
N HIS A 209 -16.31 -5.75 27.14
CA HIS A 209 -17.01 -6.85 27.79
C HIS A 209 -17.71 -6.33 29.02
N ILE A 210 -19.04 -6.43 29.06
CA ILE A 210 -19.86 -5.99 30.19
C ILE A 210 -20.39 -7.23 30.90
N ASP A 211 -20.03 -7.35 32.19
CA ASP A 211 -20.59 -8.40 33.03
C ASP A 211 -22.10 -8.18 33.20
N ARG A 212 -22.88 -9.21 32.85
CA ARG A 212 -24.34 -9.08 32.76
C ARG A 212 -25.01 -8.87 34.12
N GLU A 213 -24.44 -9.39 35.19
CA GLU A 213 -25.03 -9.33 36.53
C GLU A 213 -24.72 -8.01 37.23
N THR A 214 -23.48 -7.54 37.09
CA THR A 214 -22.95 -6.35 37.75
C THR A 214 -23.05 -5.09 36.90
N LEU A 215 -23.27 -5.24 35.58
CA LEU A 215 -23.23 -4.18 34.56
C LEU A 215 -21.91 -3.40 34.51
N LYS A 216 -20.82 -3.99 35.03
CA LYS A 216 -19.49 -3.39 35.03
C LYS A 216 -18.70 -3.85 33.81
N ALA A 217 -17.86 -2.97 33.29
CA ALA A 217 -16.86 -3.34 32.30
C ALA A 217 -15.84 -4.28 32.97
N VAL A 218 -15.65 -5.46 32.39
CA VAL A 218 -14.71 -6.49 32.87
C VAL A 218 -13.50 -6.68 31.96
N GLY A 219 -13.53 -6.08 30.76
CA GLY A 219 -12.41 -6.08 29.84
C GLY A 219 -12.72 -5.33 28.56
N SER A 220 -11.71 -5.17 27.72
CA SER A 220 -11.83 -4.63 26.38
C SER A 220 -10.75 -5.23 25.49
N ASP A 221 -11.13 -5.58 24.27
CA ASP A 221 -10.25 -6.09 23.23
C ASP A 221 -10.81 -5.71 21.85
N HIS A 222 -10.31 -6.32 20.78
CA HIS A 222 -10.82 -6.16 19.43
C HIS A 222 -11.64 -7.38 19.03
N GLN A 223 -12.73 -7.15 18.28
CA GLN A 223 -13.52 -8.23 17.69
C GLN A 223 -12.66 -9.09 16.75
N GLU A 224 -12.88 -10.41 16.77
CA GLU A 224 -12.31 -11.32 15.78
C GLU A 224 -13.16 -11.30 14.50
N ARG A 225 -12.54 -10.94 13.37
CA ARG A 225 -13.19 -10.84 12.06
C ARG A 225 -12.39 -11.58 11.00
N PHE A 226 -12.40 -12.91 11.09
CA PHE A 226 -11.68 -13.76 10.13
C PHE A 226 -12.26 -13.73 8.71
N HIS A 227 -13.51 -13.30 8.56
CA HIS A 227 -14.18 -13.24 7.27
C HIS A 227 -14.84 -11.88 7.05
N ILE A 228 -14.64 -11.31 5.86
CA ILE A 228 -15.29 -10.07 5.42
C ILE A 228 -16.39 -10.45 4.44
N PRO A 229 -17.67 -10.15 4.73
CA PRO A 229 -18.75 -10.45 3.81
C PRO A 229 -18.64 -9.58 2.55
N LYS A 230 -18.91 -10.19 1.40
CA LYS A 230 -19.09 -9.49 0.12
C LYS A 230 -20.57 -9.17 -0.08
N PRO A 231 -20.91 -8.12 -0.84
CA PRO A 231 -22.30 -7.80 -1.18
C PRO A 231 -23.07 -8.94 -1.87
N ASN A 232 -22.37 -9.87 -2.53
CA ASN A 232 -22.96 -11.03 -3.21
C ASN A 232 -23.15 -12.26 -2.31
N GLY A 233 -22.94 -12.15 -1.00
CA GLY A 233 -23.12 -13.23 -0.02
C GLY A 233 -21.92 -14.17 0.16
N ALA A 234 -20.88 -14.07 -0.68
CA ALA A 234 -19.61 -14.75 -0.44
C ALA A 234 -18.79 -14.01 0.64
N SER A 235 -17.70 -14.61 1.15
CA SER A 235 -16.79 -13.95 2.08
C SER A 235 -15.34 -14.00 1.59
N VAL A 236 -14.49 -13.12 2.13
CA VAL A 236 -13.03 -13.15 1.94
C VAL A 236 -12.38 -13.40 3.30
N SER A 237 -11.38 -14.28 3.36
CA SER A 237 -10.55 -14.44 4.55
C SER A 237 -9.73 -13.17 4.81
N ALA A 238 -9.78 -12.68 6.04
CA ALA A 238 -8.94 -11.59 6.55
C ALA A 238 -7.79 -12.11 7.42
N TYR A 239 -7.49 -13.41 7.34
CA TYR A 239 -6.56 -14.13 8.21
C TYR A 239 -5.29 -14.57 7.45
N THR A 240 -4.90 -13.83 6.42
CA THR A 240 -3.88 -14.25 5.46
C THR A 240 -2.51 -14.47 6.11
N PHE A 241 -2.08 -13.67 7.09
CA PHE A 241 -0.77 -13.85 7.75
C PHE A 241 -0.74 -14.94 8.81
N LEU A 242 -1.89 -15.55 9.09
CA LEU A 242 -2.01 -16.68 9.98
C LEU A 242 -2.40 -17.97 9.21
N ASP A 243 -2.39 -17.89 7.88
CA ASP A 243 -2.49 -19.01 6.96
C ASP A 243 -1.10 -19.33 6.36
N PRO A 244 -0.55 -20.54 6.60
CA PRO A 244 0.74 -20.96 6.04
C PRO A 244 0.84 -20.85 4.51
N ALA A 245 -0.28 -20.85 3.78
CA ALA A 245 -0.27 -20.66 2.33
C ALA A 245 0.33 -19.30 1.90
N PHE A 246 0.34 -18.31 2.79
CA PHE A 246 0.90 -16.98 2.54
C PHE A 246 2.33 -16.81 3.10
N ALA A 247 2.97 -17.89 3.59
CA ALA A 247 4.33 -17.84 4.14
C ALA A 247 5.39 -17.28 3.17
N ALA A 248 5.12 -17.28 1.86
CA ALA A 248 6.02 -16.67 0.87
C ALA A 248 6.00 -15.13 0.89
N VAL A 249 4.96 -14.51 1.45
CA VAL A 249 4.88 -13.05 1.63
C VAL A 249 5.50 -12.67 2.96
N SER A 250 6.55 -11.86 2.91
CA SER A 250 7.33 -11.44 4.09
C SER A 250 6.62 -10.36 4.90
N ALA A 251 6.05 -9.36 4.22
CA ALA A 251 5.39 -8.22 4.86
C ALA A 251 4.44 -7.49 3.90
N ILE A 252 3.52 -6.72 4.47
CA ILE A 252 2.79 -5.66 3.76
C ILE A 252 3.41 -4.31 4.12
N TRP A 253 3.80 -3.53 3.12
CA TRP A 253 4.13 -2.12 3.30
C TRP A 253 2.90 -1.28 2.99
N ALA A 254 2.13 -0.99 4.02
CA ALA A 254 0.90 -0.22 3.92
C ALA A 254 1.25 1.26 3.88
N VAL A 255 0.98 1.92 2.76
CA VAL A 255 1.30 3.34 2.59
C VAL A 255 0.03 4.08 2.21
N ASP A 256 -0.05 5.34 2.63
CA ASP A 256 -1.03 6.24 2.06
C ASP A 256 -0.32 7.54 1.68
N VAL A 257 0.30 7.52 0.50
CA VAL A 257 1.21 8.57 0.03
C VAL A 257 0.68 9.23 -1.25
N ASP A 258 0.94 10.52 -1.37
CA ASP A 258 0.65 11.33 -2.55
C ASP A 258 1.86 12.22 -2.89
N GLU A 259 1.75 13.06 -3.92
CA GLU A 259 2.83 13.96 -4.32
C GLU A 259 3.34 14.90 -3.22
N SER A 260 2.61 15.10 -2.13
CA SER A 260 3.05 15.98 -1.05
C SER A 260 4.27 15.43 -0.28
N VAL A 261 4.57 14.13 -0.38
CA VAL A 261 5.84 13.57 0.16
C VAL A 261 7.06 14.16 -0.53
N LEU A 262 6.93 14.57 -1.80
CA LEU A 262 7.99 15.25 -2.54
C LEU A 262 8.23 16.67 -2.03
N LEU A 263 7.22 17.25 -1.36
CA LEU A 263 7.29 18.55 -0.69
C LEU A 263 7.69 18.44 0.79
N GLY A 264 8.14 17.26 1.22
CA GLY A 264 8.55 17.01 2.60
C GLY A 264 7.40 16.81 3.58
N ARG A 265 6.15 16.66 3.11
CA ARG A 265 5.06 16.30 4.01
C ARG A 265 5.19 14.86 4.45
N VAL A 266 5.00 14.64 5.74
CA VAL A 266 4.95 13.30 6.32
C VAL A 266 3.60 12.69 5.98
N GLN A 267 3.63 11.54 5.33
CA GLN A 267 2.45 10.75 4.99
C GLN A 267 2.52 9.41 5.71
N PRO A 268 1.37 8.88 6.19
CA PRO A 268 1.37 7.69 7.03
C PRO A 268 1.78 6.45 6.24
N MET A 269 2.67 5.68 6.83
CA MET A 269 3.21 4.43 6.33
C MET A 269 3.39 3.47 7.50
N ALA A 270 3.03 2.20 7.28
CA ALA A 270 3.16 1.13 8.25
C ALA A 270 3.72 -0.13 7.59
N VAL A 271 4.56 -0.88 8.30
CA VAL A 271 4.95 -2.23 7.87
C VAL A 271 4.22 -3.25 8.73
N VAL A 272 3.55 -4.21 8.11
CA VAL A 272 2.93 -5.33 8.81
C VAL A 272 3.73 -6.58 8.47
N HIS A 273 4.39 -7.17 9.47
CA HIS A 273 5.24 -8.35 9.29
C HIS A 273 4.42 -9.63 9.34
N ASN A 274 4.68 -10.56 8.42
CA ASN A 274 4.08 -11.88 8.47
C ASN A 274 4.85 -12.77 9.46
N PRO A 275 4.24 -13.23 10.57
CA PRO A 275 4.93 -14.08 11.54
C PRO A 275 5.29 -15.46 10.98
N LEU A 276 4.61 -15.90 9.91
CA LEU A 276 4.85 -17.17 9.23
C LEU A 276 5.74 -17.03 7.99
N ALA A 277 6.35 -15.85 7.76
CA ALA A 277 7.21 -15.61 6.61
C ALA A 277 8.36 -16.62 6.54
N THR A 278 8.53 -17.27 5.38
CA THR A 278 9.69 -18.14 5.12
C THR A 278 10.98 -17.33 5.09
N ASN A 279 10.94 -16.15 4.44
CA ASN A 279 12.05 -15.21 4.38
C ASN A 279 11.57 -13.86 4.95
N PRO A 280 11.62 -13.64 6.27
CA PRO A 280 11.19 -12.37 6.86
C PRO A 280 12.15 -11.24 6.49
N ILE A 281 11.62 -10.02 6.37
CA ILE A 281 12.47 -8.81 6.29
C ILE A 281 12.83 -8.33 7.70
N PRO A 282 14.01 -7.69 7.89
CA PRO A 282 14.34 -7.05 9.16
C PRO A 282 13.34 -5.95 9.56
N THR A 283 13.03 -5.86 10.85
CA THR A 283 12.36 -4.68 11.43
C THR A 283 13.23 -3.44 11.24
N GLY A 284 12.62 -2.29 10.98
CA GLY A 284 13.33 -1.02 10.75
C GLY A 284 13.87 -0.85 9.34
N LEU A 285 13.65 -1.83 8.44
CA LEU A 285 14.17 -1.78 7.08
C LEU A 285 13.42 -0.75 6.24
N LEU A 286 12.12 -0.98 6.00
CA LEU A 286 11.34 -0.15 5.08
C LEU A 286 10.97 1.20 5.71
N PRO A 287 10.89 2.28 4.92
CA PRO A 287 10.44 3.59 5.41
C PRO A 287 8.99 3.52 5.93
N ALA A 288 8.82 3.58 7.25
CA ALA A 288 7.52 3.65 7.90
C ALA A 288 7.63 4.31 9.28
N GLN A 289 6.54 4.92 9.76
CA GLN A 289 6.49 5.48 11.11
C GLN A 289 6.21 4.42 12.17
N VAL A 290 5.59 3.30 11.78
CA VAL A 290 5.20 2.22 12.70
C VAL A 290 5.35 0.88 12.01
N GLU A 291 5.68 -0.15 12.79
CA GLU A 291 5.71 -1.53 12.34
C GLU A 291 4.86 -2.40 13.24
N TYR A 292 4.19 -3.40 12.68
CA TYR A 292 3.33 -4.33 13.40
C TYR A 292 3.90 -5.73 13.29
N ARG A 293 4.04 -6.40 14.44
CA ARG A 293 4.58 -7.75 14.52
C ARG A 293 3.76 -8.60 15.47
N ALA A 294 3.31 -9.75 14.97
CA ALA A 294 2.74 -10.80 15.79
C ALA A 294 3.88 -11.65 16.39
N VAL A 295 3.88 -11.80 17.71
CA VAL A 295 4.81 -12.66 18.45
C VAL A 295 4.08 -13.94 18.82
N ASP A 296 4.64 -15.08 18.44
CA ASP A 296 4.13 -16.39 18.85
C ASP A 296 4.35 -16.58 20.37
N LYS A 297 3.27 -16.86 21.10
CA LYS A 297 3.27 -17.19 22.53
C LYS A 297 3.02 -18.67 22.80
N GLY A 298 2.92 -19.48 21.75
CA GLY A 298 2.64 -20.92 21.78
C GLY A 298 1.16 -21.23 21.57
N ASP A 299 0.30 -20.69 22.43
CA ASP A 299 -1.16 -20.88 22.35
C ASP A 299 -1.90 -19.76 21.60
N HIS A 300 -1.25 -18.61 21.41
CA HIS A 300 -1.77 -17.48 20.66
C HIS A 300 -0.65 -16.64 20.03
N PHE A 301 -1.02 -15.81 19.05
CA PHE A 301 -0.18 -14.70 18.58
C PHE A 301 -0.57 -13.42 19.32
N GLN A 302 0.44 -12.70 19.80
CA GLN A 302 0.26 -11.36 20.35
C GLN A 302 0.75 -10.32 19.34
N LEU A 303 -0.19 -9.53 18.79
CA LEU A 303 0.14 -8.42 17.90
C LEU A 303 0.61 -7.21 18.71
N GLY A 304 1.83 -6.75 18.45
CA GLY A 304 2.38 -5.51 18.99
C GLY A 304 2.70 -4.51 17.88
N HIS A 305 2.94 -3.25 18.28
CA HIS A 305 3.54 -2.25 17.40
C HIS A 305 4.94 -1.87 17.90
N LEU A 306 5.77 -1.45 16.96
CA LEU A 306 7.12 -0.96 17.14
C LEU A 306 7.23 0.38 16.43
N ASP A 307 8.08 1.27 16.94
CA ASP A 307 8.44 2.48 16.20
C ASP A 307 9.23 2.10 14.95
N GLY A 308 8.76 2.58 13.80
CA GLY A 308 9.47 2.41 12.54
C GLY A 308 10.60 3.43 12.40
N ARG A 309 11.42 3.27 11.36
CA ARG A 309 12.57 4.16 11.11
C ARG A 309 12.21 5.63 10.86
N LEU A 310 10.92 5.95 10.64
CA LEU A 310 10.41 7.31 10.47
C LEU A 310 9.63 7.82 11.70
N ALA A 311 9.63 7.11 12.83
CA ALA A 311 8.82 7.47 14.00
C ALA A 311 9.09 8.88 14.54
N GLU A 312 10.35 9.34 14.48
CA GLU A 312 10.75 10.68 14.94
C GLU A 312 10.26 11.82 14.04
N VAL A 313 9.85 11.53 12.81
CA VAL A 313 9.34 12.53 11.85
C VAL A 313 7.89 12.94 12.17
N ARG A 314 7.27 12.41 13.24
CA ARG A 314 5.88 12.71 13.67
C ARG A 314 5.65 14.15 14.17
N GLN A 315 6.69 14.98 14.29
CA GLN A 315 6.57 16.35 14.81
C GLN A 315 7.05 17.39 13.79
N ALA A 316 6.13 17.86 12.94
CA ALA A 316 6.15 19.21 12.35
C ALA A 316 4.72 19.63 11.99
#